data_AF-A0A951UGC3-F1
#
_entry.id   AF-A0A951UGC3-F1
#
_cell.length_a   1.000
_cell.length_b   1.000
_cell.length_c   1.000
_cell.angle_alpha   90.00
_cell.angle_beta   90.00
_cell.angle_gamma   90.00
#
_symmetry.space_group_name_H-M   'P 1'
#
loop_
_entity.id
_entity.type
_entity.pdbx_description
1 polymer ?
#
loop_
_entity_poly.entity_id
_entity_poly.type
_entity_poly.pdbx_seq_one_letter_code
_entity_poly.pdbx_strand_id
1 'polypeptide(L)'
;MEETVHDNFFKNFTVVTATISAADYLPETSGIYALYHAFDFLENNLSEYIDNRIKNTVFKTKFSEEDNRSKFIVDTCGESVRLSPKMEQFLKAISQPKERRILKNLLISCSILQRPDYIGTAINLRNRFIQHLERDDGFFSKYGNLRSNDEFLFVCFPCPKKISRELESLLIQLCQPKFNAQRS
;
A
#
# COMPACT_ATOMS: atom_id res chain seq x y z
N MET A 1 -20.49 17.78 -12.45
CA MET A 1 -19.94 17.59 -11.10
C MET A 1 -18.44 17.41 -11.28
N GLU A 2 -17.63 18.38 -10.86
CA GLU A 2 -16.17 18.31 -11.00
C GLU A 2 -15.64 17.30 -9.98
N GLU A 3 -15.04 16.21 -10.45
CA GLU A 3 -14.36 15.25 -9.59
C GLU A 3 -13.18 15.95 -8.89
N THR A 4 -13.16 15.87 -7.56
CA THR A 4 -12.09 16.45 -6.78
C THR A 4 -10.79 15.66 -6.99
N VAL A 5 -9.64 16.27 -6.69
CA VAL A 5 -8.34 15.57 -6.67
C VAL A 5 -8.38 14.33 -5.76
N HIS A 6 -9.25 14.32 -4.76
CA HIS A 6 -9.51 13.20 -3.85
C HIS A 6 -10.30 12.06 -4.54
N ASP A 7 -11.30 12.38 -5.36
CA ASP A 7 -12.08 11.35 -6.07
C ASP A 7 -11.20 10.59 -7.09
N ASN A 8 -10.28 11.30 -7.75
CA ASN A 8 -9.29 10.68 -8.64
C ASN A 8 -8.18 9.94 -7.89
N PHE A 9 -7.96 10.25 -6.62
CA PHE A 9 -6.98 9.58 -5.79
C PHE A 9 -7.41 8.15 -5.47
N PHE A 10 -8.65 7.95 -5.00
CA PHE A 10 -9.17 6.61 -4.66
C PHE A 10 -9.37 5.70 -5.88
N LYS A 11 -9.43 6.25 -7.10
CA LYS A 11 -9.45 5.44 -8.34
C LYS A 11 -8.14 4.70 -8.63
N ASN A 12 -7.04 5.07 -7.96
CA ASN A 12 -5.74 4.46 -8.22
C ASN A 12 -5.58 3.08 -7.57
N PHE A 13 -6.41 2.74 -6.58
CA PHE A 13 -6.33 1.48 -5.87
C PHE A 13 -7.71 0.93 -5.54
N THR A 14 -7.80 -0.39 -5.46
CA THR A 14 -8.99 -1.08 -4.98
C THR A 14 -8.72 -1.53 -3.55
N VAL A 15 -9.61 -1.19 -2.61
CA VAL A 15 -9.57 -1.69 -1.23
C VAL A 15 -10.75 -2.60 -1.02
N VAL A 16 -10.50 -3.80 -0.51
CA VAL A 16 -11.55 -4.73 -0.10
C VAL A 16 -11.21 -5.39 1.22
N THR A 17 -12.22 -5.83 1.95
CA THR A 17 -12.03 -6.80 3.04
C THR A 17 -11.57 -8.12 2.45
N ALA A 18 -10.78 -8.90 3.19
CA ALA A 18 -10.31 -10.19 2.73
C ALA A 18 -11.37 -11.29 2.89
N THR A 19 -12.52 -11.08 2.27
CA THR A 19 -13.62 -12.04 2.16
C THR A 19 -13.66 -12.63 0.75
N ILE A 20 -14.07 -13.88 0.60
CA ILE A 20 -14.09 -14.52 -0.74
C ILE A 20 -15.01 -13.78 -1.73
N SER A 21 -16.13 -13.24 -1.24
CA SER A 21 -17.06 -12.42 -2.04
C SER A 21 -16.45 -11.12 -2.54
N ALA A 22 -15.37 -10.63 -1.93
CA ALA A 22 -14.67 -9.45 -2.39
C ALA A 22 -13.83 -9.70 -3.66
N ALA A 23 -13.57 -10.96 -4.02
CA ALA A 23 -12.76 -11.31 -5.19
C ALA A 23 -13.36 -10.76 -6.50
N ASP A 24 -14.67 -10.58 -6.57
CA ASP A 24 -15.37 -10.11 -7.78
C ASP A 24 -15.11 -8.63 -8.09
N TYR A 25 -14.65 -7.86 -7.11
CA TYR A 25 -14.31 -6.46 -7.27
C TYR A 25 -12.83 -6.25 -7.62
N LEU A 26 -12.02 -7.31 -7.61
CA LEU A 26 -10.60 -7.23 -7.83
C LEU A 26 -10.24 -7.34 -9.31
N PRO A 27 -9.26 -6.53 -9.78
CA PRO A 27 -8.86 -6.54 -11.17
C PRO A 27 -8.09 -7.82 -11.54
N GLU A 28 -8.37 -8.37 -12.72
CA GLU A 28 -7.66 -9.52 -13.29
C GLU A 28 -6.38 -9.10 -14.04
N THR A 29 -5.66 -8.12 -13.50
CA THR A 29 -4.47 -7.54 -14.11
C THR A 29 -3.25 -7.69 -13.22
N SER A 30 -2.06 -7.40 -13.77
CA SER A 30 -0.85 -7.32 -12.96
C SER A 30 -0.88 -6.10 -12.04
N GLY A 31 -0.16 -6.19 -10.93
CA GLY A 31 0.00 -5.07 -10.04
C GLY A 31 0.71 -5.43 -8.75
N ILE A 32 0.63 -4.48 -7.82
CA ILE A 32 1.13 -4.59 -6.46
C ILE A 32 -0.07 -4.63 -5.54
N TYR A 33 0.04 -5.34 -4.43
CA TYR A 33 -0.94 -5.32 -3.37
C TYR A 33 -0.26 -5.23 -2.01
N ALA A 34 -1.05 -4.86 -1.02
CA ALA A 34 -0.67 -4.81 0.36
C ALA A 34 -1.81 -5.32 1.23
N LEU A 35 -1.47 -6.00 2.32
CA LEU A 35 -2.39 -6.51 3.33
C LEU A 35 -2.22 -5.67 4.60
N TYR A 36 -3.35 -5.27 5.18
CA TYR A 36 -3.42 -4.49 6.41
C TYR A 36 -4.41 -5.14 7.37
N HIS A 37 -4.18 -5.05 8.67
CA HIS A 37 -5.27 -5.12 9.63
C HIS A 37 -6.24 -3.94 9.38
N ALA A 38 -7.53 -4.23 9.23
CA ALA A 38 -8.58 -3.22 9.09
C ALA A 38 -8.58 -2.28 10.31
N PHE A 39 -8.47 -2.87 11.49
CA PHE A 39 -8.36 -2.17 12.76
C PHE A 39 -7.40 -2.89 13.69
N ASP A 40 -6.63 -2.14 14.49
CA ASP A 40 -5.75 -2.67 15.52
C ASP A 40 -6.06 -1.92 16.82
N PHE A 41 -7.04 -2.42 17.55
CA PHE A 41 -7.48 -1.85 18.82
C PHE A 41 -7.18 -2.84 19.94
N LEU A 42 -6.48 -2.37 20.98
CA LEU A 42 -6.42 -3.10 22.24
C LEU A 42 -7.71 -2.80 23.02
N GLU A 43 -8.46 -3.84 23.41
CA GLU A 43 -9.78 -3.72 24.05
C GLU A 43 -9.78 -2.78 25.26
N ASN A 44 -8.69 -2.81 26.05
CA ASN A 44 -8.58 -2.04 27.30
C ASN A 44 -8.53 -0.51 27.10
N ASN A 45 -8.16 -0.02 25.91
CA ASN A 45 -8.00 1.40 25.60
C ASN A 45 -8.65 1.78 24.27
N LEU A 46 -9.71 1.07 23.87
CA LEU A 46 -10.38 1.23 22.57
C LEU A 46 -10.69 2.69 22.23
N SER A 47 -11.28 3.44 23.17
CA SER A 47 -11.63 4.85 22.95
C SER A 47 -10.41 5.72 22.70
N GLU A 48 -9.32 5.51 23.43
CA GLU A 48 -8.08 6.28 23.27
C GLU A 48 -7.36 5.91 21.97
N TYR A 49 -7.38 4.64 21.57
CA TYR A 49 -6.81 4.21 20.29
C TYR A 49 -7.64 4.69 19.09
N ILE A 50 -8.98 4.69 19.18
CA ILE A 50 -9.85 5.29 18.17
C ILE A 50 -9.58 6.79 18.07
N ASP A 51 -9.53 7.50 19.21
CA ASP A 51 -9.29 8.94 19.26
C ASP A 51 -7.88 9.29 18.73
N ASN A 52 -6.83 8.59 19.16
CA ASN A 52 -5.49 8.71 18.61
C ASN A 52 -5.44 8.39 17.13
N ARG A 53 -6.15 7.35 16.67
CA ARG A 53 -6.18 7.01 15.26
C ARG A 53 -6.89 8.07 14.46
N ILE A 54 -8.03 8.61 14.89
CA ILE A 54 -8.72 9.74 14.23
C ILE A 54 -7.82 10.99 14.21
N LYS A 55 -7.15 11.30 15.33
CA LYS A 55 -6.23 12.44 15.45
C LYS A 55 -4.94 12.28 14.63
N ASN A 56 -4.48 11.04 14.42
CA ASN A 56 -3.24 10.73 13.69
C ASN A 56 -3.47 10.23 12.25
N THR A 57 -4.69 9.85 11.85
CA THR A 57 -5.05 9.48 10.46
C THR A 57 -5.19 10.70 9.57
N VAL A 58 -5.33 11.88 10.17
CA VAL A 58 -5.01 13.14 9.53
C VAL A 58 -3.53 13.38 9.80
N PHE A 59 -2.64 12.93 8.92
CA PHE A 59 -1.26 13.39 8.98
C PHE A 59 -1.28 14.91 9.09
N LYS A 60 -0.41 15.47 9.93
CA LYS A 60 0.11 16.82 9.73
C LYS A 60 0.72 16.87 8.33
N THR A 61 -0.11 16.97 7.30
CA THR A 61 0.30 17.43 5.99
C THR A 61 0.73 18.86 6.27
N LYS A 62 2.02 19.08 6.53
CA LYS A 62 2.54 20.43 6.66
C LYS A 62 2.57 20.98 5.25
N PHE A 63 1.44 21.52 4.82
CA PHE A 63 1.33 22.29 3.60
C PHE A 63 2.22 23.52 3.79
N SER A 64 3.47 23.42 3.36
CA SER A 64 4.37 24.56 3.30
C SER A 64 4.01 25.34 2.04
N GLU A 65 3.18 26.36 2.18
CA GLU A 65 2.83 27.29 1.09
C GLU A 65 4.05 28.11 0.61
N GLU A 66 5.18 28.06 1.31
CA GLU A 66 6.32 28.95 1.05
C GLU A 66 7.18 28.60 -0.16
N ASP A 67 6.97 27.47 -0.86
CA ASP A 67 7.78 27.12 -2.04
C ASP A 67 6.96 27.09 -3.34
N ASN A 68 6.92 28.24 -4.01
CA ASN A 68 6.37 28.43 -5.35
C ASN A 68 7.06 27.49 -6.36
N ARG A 69 6.49 26.31 -6.60
CA ARG A 69 6.56 25.48 -7.84
C ARG A 69 5.89 24.13 -7.60
N SER A 70 4.64 23.95 -8.04
CA SER A 70 4.05 22.73 -8.67
C SER A 70 4.52 21.30 -8.26
N LYS A 71 5.13 21.12 -7.10
CA LYS A 71 5.72 19.89 -6.58
C LYS A 71 5.03 19.55 -5.27
N PHE A 72 4.34 18.42 -5.27
CA PHE A 72 3.86 17.78 -4.07
C PHE A 72 5.04 17.02 -3.45
N ILE A 73 5.52 17.46 -2.30
CA ILE A 73 6.49 16.72 -1.48
C ILE A 73 5.67 15.86 -0.53
N VAL A 74 5.72 14.55 -0.71
CA VAL A 74 5.12 13.58 0.21
C VAL A 74 6.22 13.16 1.17
N ASP A 75 6.22 13.73 2.37
CA ASP A 75 7.08 13.25 3.46
C ASP A 75 6.49 11.94 4.00
N THR A 76 7.14 10.83 3.67
CA THR A 76 6.80 9.53 4.25
C THR A 76 7.31 9.50 5.69
N CYS A 77 6.42 9.49 6.68
CA CYS A 77 6.83 9.36 8.07
C CYS A 77 7.47 7.99 8.34
N GLY A 78 8.76 8.01 8.67
CA GLY A 78 9.58 6.84 9.02
C GLY A 78 11.01 7.28 9.31
N GLU A 79 11.82 6.42 9.90
CA GLU A 79 13.27 6.64 9.93
C GLU A 79 13.80 6.74 8.51
N SER A 80 14.87 7.52 8.28
CA SER A 80 15.49 7.63 6.96
C SER A 80 15.94 6.24 6.48
N VAL A 81 15.18 5.63 5.57
CA VAL A 81 15.56 4.35 4.98
C VAL A 81 16.60 4.59 3.89
N ARG A 82 17.77 3.98 4.04
CA ARG A 82 18.78 3.95 2.97
C ARG A 82 18.32 3.00 1.86
N LEU A 83 18.01 3.55 0.69
CA LEU A 83 17.69 2.75 -0.48
C LEU A 83 18.90 1.92 -0.91
N SER A 84 18.63 0.70 -1.40
CA SER A 84 19.65 -0.10 -2.06
C SER A 84 20.15 0.56 -3.34
N PRO A 85 21.41 0.33 -3.76
CA PRO A 85 21.95 0.87 -5.02
C PRO A 85 21.09 0.53 -6.25
N LYS A 86 20.47 -0.66 -6.23
CA LYS A 86 19.54 -1.09 -7.28
C LYS A 86 18.30 -0.20 -7.36
N MET A 87 17.74 0.23 -6.22
CA MET A 87 16.59 1.14 -6.21
C MET A 87 16.98 2.55 -6.60
N GLU A 88 18.15 3.03 -6.20
CA GLU A 88 18.66 4.31 -6.69
C GLU A 88 18.81 4.32 -8.22
N GLN A 89 19.32 3.22 -8.80
CA GLN A 89 19.39 3.05 -10.26
C GLN A 89 18.01 2.99 -10.90
N PHE A 90 17.05 2.28 -10.31
CA PHE A 90 15.66 2.23 -10.80
C PHE A 90 15.01 3.62 -10.81
N LEU A 91 15.15 4.39 -9.72
CA LEU A 91 14.62 5.75 -9.63
C LEU A 91 15.25 6.69 -10.65
N LYS A 92 16.54 6.50 -10.96
CA LYS A 92 17.23 7.22 -12.05
C LYS A 92 16.76 6.76 -13.45
N ALA A 93 16.44 5.48 -13.61
CA ALA A 93 16.04 4.88 -14.88
C ALA A 93 14.58 5.17 -15.27
N ILE A 94 13.70 5.40 -14.28
CA ILE A 94 12.31 5.83 -14.52
C ILE A 94 12.29 7.25 -15.13
N SER A 95 12.35 7.28 -16.45
CA SER A 95 12.42 8.51 -17.25
C SER A 95 11.16 8.70 -18.11
N GLN A 96 10.46 7.61 -18.46
CA GLN A 96 9.25 7.70 -19.26
C GLN A 96 8.12 8.41 -18.50
N PRO A 97 7.41 9.38 -19.11
CA PRO A 97 6.32 10.10 -18.45
C PRO A 97 5.23 9.17 -17.88
N LYS A 98 4.92 8.05 -18.56
CA LYS A 98 3.90 7.08 -18.12
C LYS A 98 4.31 6.38 -16.82
N GLU A 99 5.54 5.88 -16.74
CA GLU A 99 6.06 5.17 -15.56
C GLU A 99 6.25 6.12 -14.38
N ARG A 100 6.72 7.35 -14.64
CA ARG A 100 6.81 8.40 -13.62
C ARG A 100 5.45 8.73 -13.01
N ARG A 101 4.40 8.81 -13.82
CA ARG A 101 3.02 9.02 -13.34
C ARG A 101 2.56 7.85 -12.47
N ILE A 102 2.87 6.62 -12.86
CA ILE A 102 2.53 5.43 -12.08
C ILE A 102 3.24 5.45 -10.72
N LEU A 103 4.55 5.72 -10.70
CA LEU A 103 5.33 5.84 -9.46
C LEU A 103 4.78 6.97 -8.58
N LYS A 104 4.50 8.14 -9.17
CA LYS A 104 3.90 9.27 -8.46
C LYS A 104 2.56 8.88 -7.83
N ASN A 105 1.65 8.28 -8.58
CA ASN A 105 0.33 7.89 -8.08
C ASN A 105 0.44 6.84 -6.98
N LEU A 106 1.36 5.88 -7.11
CA LEU A 106 1.64 4.88 -6.08
C LEU A 106 2.14 5.55 -4.79
N LEU A 107 3.15 6.41 -4.87
CA LEU A 107 3.73 7.08 -3.70
C LEU A 107 2.71 8.00 -3.01
N ILE A 108 1.90 8.74 -3.76
CA ILE A 108 0.79 9.51 -3.19
C ILE A 108 -0.21 8.55 -2.54
N SER A 109 -0.55 7.41 -3.15
CA SER A 109 -1.47 6.42 -2.58
C SER A 109 -0.97 5.85 -1.25
N CYS A 110 0.33 5.60 -1.16
CA CYS A 110 1.00 5.13 0.05
C CYS A 110 1.05 6.18 1.17
N SER A 111 0.80 7.47 0.88
CA SER A 111 0.73 8.50 1.93
C SER A 111 -0.44 8.29 2.91
N ILE A 112 -1.50 7.60 2.45
CA ILE A 112 -2.69 7.29 3.26
C ILE A 112 -2.59 5.89 3.89
N LEU A 113 -1.90 4.97 3.23
CA LEU A 113 -1.85 3.56 3.62
C LEU A 113 -0.53 3.23 4.31
N GLN A 114 -0.49 3.50 5.62
CA GLN A 114 0.74 3.34 6.40
C GLN A 114 0.85 1.98 7.08
N ARG A 115 2.07 1.45 7.12
CA ARG A 115 2.45 0.20 7.81
C ARG A 115 1.62 -1.02 7.37
N PRO A 116 1.68 -1.42 6.08
CA PRO A 116 1.17 -2.72 5.69
C PRO A 116 1.84 -3.84 6.47
N ASP A 117 1.10 -4.90 6.73
CA ASP A 117 1.61 -6.12 7.32
C ASP A 117 2.42 -6.92 6.30
N TYR A 118 1.98 -6.88 5.04
CA TYR A 118 2.62 -7.55 3.92
C TYR A 118 2.40 -6.79 2.61
N ILE A 119 3.38 -6.86 1.71
CA ILE A 119 3.34 -6.30 0.36
C ILE A 119 3.71 -7.40 -0.62
N GLY A 120 3.06 -7.46 -1.77
CA GLY A 120 3.42 -8.41 -2.81
C GLY A 120 3.13 -7.93 -4.22
N THR A 121 3.59 -8.70 -5.20
CA THR A 121 3.19 -8.53 -6.61
C THR A 121 2.45 -9.73 -7.17
N ALA A 122 1.62 -9.47 -8.18
CA ALA A 122 0.89 -10.48 -8.91
C ALA A 122 0.83 -10.17 -10.40
N ILE A 123 0.79 -11.23 -11.22
CA ILE A 123 0.44 -11.14 -12.65
C ILE A 123 -1.08 -11.01 -12.81
N ASN A 124 -1.83 -11.55 -11.86
CA ASN A 124 -3.28 -11.42 -11.74
C ASN A 124 -3.62 -11.21 -10.25
N LEU A 125 -4.08 -10.00 -9.91
CA LEU A 125 -4.35 -9.60 -8.54
C LEU A 125 -5.50 -10.40 -7.91
N ARG A 126 -6.59 -10.64 -8.65
CA ARG A 126 -7.73 -11.48 -8.22
C ARG A 126 -7.29 -12.89 -7.84
N ASN A 127 -6.53 -13.56 -8.70
CA ASN A 127 -6.03 -14.91 -8.42
C ASN A 127 -5.11 -14.92 -7.21
N ARG A 128 -4.25 -13.90 -7.06
CA ARG A 128 -3.35 -13.82 -5.89
C ARG A 128 -4.13 -13.61 -4.59
N PHE A 129 -5.19 -12.81 -4.62
CA PHE A 129 -6.09 -12.64 -3.47
C PHE A 129 -6.70 -13.97 -3.03
N ILE A 130 -7.29 -14.72 -3.97
CA ILE A 130 -7.87 -16.05 -3.70
C ILE A 130 -6.79 -17.00 -3.14
N GLN A 131 -5.59 -16.98 -3.71
CA GLN A 131 -4.47 -17.79 -3.20
C GLN A 131 -4.10 -17.46 -1.76
N HIS A 132 -4.15 -16.19 -1.34
CA HIS A 132 -3.89 -15.84 0.06
C HIS A 132 -4.98 -16.36 1.00
N LEU A 133 -6.23 -16.39 0.54
CA LEU A 133 -7.40 -16.86 1.29
C LEU A 133 -7.47 -18.38 1.44
N GLU A 134 -7.24 -19.12 0.36
CA GLU A 134 -7.60 -20.54 0.29
C GLU A 134 -6.42 -21.50 0.43
N ARG A 135 -5.19 -21.05 0.16
CA ARG A 135 -4.04 -21.96 0.15
C ARG A 135 -3.34 -22.01 1.49
N ASP A 136 -2.84 -23.20 1.84
CA ASP A 136 -2.03 -23.43 3.04
C ASP A 136 -0.73 -22.61 3.05
N ASP A 137 -0.20 -22.27 1.88
CA ASP A 137 0.97 -21.41 1.73
C ASP A 137 0.64 -19.91 1.58
N GLY A 138 -0.64 -19.56 1.64
CA GLY A 138 -1.20 -18.20 1.58
C GLY A 138 -0.85 -17.36 2.81
N PHE A 139 -1.18 -16.07 2.74
CA PHE A 139 -0.85 -15.13 3.83
C PHE A 139 -1.69 -15.44 5.07
N PHE A 140 -2.98 -15.69 4.90
CA PHE A 140 -3.89 -15.91 6.02
C PHE A 140 -3.61 -17.22 6.75
N SER A 141 -3.29 -18.30 6.02
CA SER A 141 -2.84 -19.56 6.64
C SER A 141 -1.54 -19.40 7.45
N LYS A 142 -0.59 -18.57 6.98
CA LYS A 142 0.71 -18.38 7.64
C LYS A 142 0.68 -17.38 8.79
N TYR A 143 -0.08 -16.29 8.64
CA TYR A 143 0.02 -15.10 9.49
C TYR A 143 -1.33 -14.64 10.04
N GLY A 144 -2.44 -15.11 9.47
CA GLY A 144 -3.81 -14.78 9.86
C GLY A 144 -4.33 -15.58 11.06
N ASN A 145 -3.61 -16.59 11.57
CA ASN A 145 -4.10 -17.49 12.64
C ASN A 145 -4.51 -16.80 13.96
N LEU A 146 -4.24 -15.51 14.11
CA LEU A 146 -4.59 -14.72 15.29
C LEU A 146 -5.89 -13.92 15.12
N ARG A 147 -6.43 -13.78 13.89
CA ARG A 147 -7.57 -12.92 13.54
C ARG A 147 -8.40 -13.49 12.41
N SER A 148 -9.66 -13.10 12.31
CA SER A 148 -10.49 -13.52 11.19
C SER A 148 -10.07 -12.82 9.88
N ASN A 149 -10.26 -13.46 8.73
CA ASN A 149 -9.82 -12.91 7.44
C ASN A 149 -10.51 -11.58 7.09
N ASP A 150 -11.77 -11.40 7.48
CA ASP A 150 -12.54 -10.16 7.28
C ASP A 150 -12.02 -8.97 8.09
N GLU A 151 -11.15 -9.22 9.08
CA GLU A 151 -10.41 -8.18 9.81
C GLU A 151 -9.17 -7.68 9.04
N PHE A 152 -8.96 -8.14 7.82
CA PHE A 152 -7.88 -7.67 6.95
C PHE A 152 -8.43 -6.93 5.73
N LEU A 153 -7.70 -5.88 5.33
CA LEU A 153 -7.89 -5.18 4.08
C LEU A 153 -6.84 -5.62 3.07
N PHE A 154 -7.29 -5.99 1.89
CA PHE A 154 -6.47 -6.16 0.71
C PHE A 154 -6.56 -4.90 -0.13
N VAL A 155 -5.44 -4.18 -0.24
CA VAL A 155 -5.33 -2.97 -1.06
C VAL A 155 -4.47 -3.28 -2.27
N CYS A 156 -4.99 -3.11 -3.48
CA CYS A 156 -4.22 -3.35 -4.69
C CYS A 156 -4.16 -2.15 -5.62
N PHE A 157 -3.00 -1.99 -6.24
CA PHE A 157 -2.69 -0.97 -7.23
C PHE A 157 -2.35 -1.66 -8.57
N PRO A 158 -3.25 -1.62 -9.57
CA PRO A 158 -2.99 -2.15 -10.90
C PRO A 158 -1.82 -1.44 -11.57
N CYS A 159 -0.83 -2.19 -12.05
CA CYS A 159 0.30 -1.61 -12.78
C CYS A 159 0.94 -2.62 -13.75
N PRO A 160 1.67 -2.15 -14.77
CA PRO A 160 2.31 -3.02 -15.73
C PRO A 160 3.33 -3.97 -15.07
N LYS A 161 3.28 -5.25 -15.43
CA LYS A 161 4.21 -6.31 -14.96
C LYS A 161 5.69 -5.93 -15.06
N LYS A 162 6.07 -5.12 -16.05
CA LYS A 162 7.46 -4.68 -16.29
C LYS A 162 8.05 -3.78 -15.19
N ILE A 163 7.21 -3.16 -14.36
CA ILE A 163 7.65 -2.28 -13.27
C ILE A 163 7.13 -2.72 -11.90
N SER A 164 6.22 -3.69 -11.84
CA SER A 164 5.54 -4.06 -10.60
C SER A 164 6.52 -4.57 -9.54
N ARG A 165 7.54 -5.33 -9.94
CA ARG A 165 8.55 -5.91 -9.02
C ARG A 165 9.45 -4.84 -8.41
N GLU A 166 9.86 -3.86 -9.20
CA GLU A 166 10.69 -2.75 -8.74
C GLU A 166 9.91 -1.84 -7.78
N LEU A 167 8.63 -1.58 -8.11
CA LEU A 167 7.75 -0.83 -7.24
C LEU A 167 7.46 -1.56 -5.92
N GLU A 168 7.24 -2.88 -5.93
CA GLU A 168 7.16 -3.70 -4.72
C GLU A 168 8.43 -3.62 -3.88
N SER A 169 9.59 -3.77 -4.52
CA SER A 169 10.89 -3.70 -3.84
C SER A 169 11.11 -2.34 -3.17
N LEU A 170 10.69 -1.26 -3.84
CA LEU A 170 10.72 0.10 -3.29
C LEU A 170 9.79 0.21 -2.08
N LEU A 171 8.55 -0.26 -2.18
CA LEU A 171 7.60 -0.19 -1.08
C LEU A 171 7.99 -1.04 0.13
N ILE A 172 8.57 -2.23 -0.08
CA ILE A 172 9.09 -3.04 1.03
C ILE A 172 10.20 -2.30 1.77
N GLN A 173 11.10 -1.62 1.05
CA GLN A 173 12.14 -0.80 1.68
C GLN A 173 11.54 0.39 2.43
N LEU A 174 10.60 1.12 1.83
CA LEU A 174 9.99 2.31 2.43
C LEU A 174 9.10 1.99 3.64
N CYS A 175 8.31 0.92 3.55
CA CYS A 175 7.28 0.59 4.53
C CYS A 175 7.73 -0.43 5.58
N GLN A 176 8.80 -1.19 5.30
CA GLN A 176 9.33 -2.25 6.16
C GLN A 176 8.25 -3.18 6.76
N PRO A 177 7.37 -3.76 5.93
CA PRO A 177 6.27 -4.60 6.40
C PRO A 177 6.78 -5.83 7.17
N LYS A 178 6.10 -6.14 8.28
CA LYS A 178 6.49 -7.18 9.25
C LYS A 178 6.69 -8.55 8.58
N PHE A 179 5.86 -8.90 7.61
CA PHE A 179 5.80 -10.27 7.05
C PHE A 179 6.49 -10.43 5.69
N ASN A 180 7.15 -9.41 5.14
CA ASN A 180 7.91 -9.56 3.89
C ASN A 180 9.26 -10.24 4.05
N ALA A 181 9.63 -10.60 5.29
CA ALA A 181 10.98 -10.99 5.71
C ALA A 181 12.01 -9.91 5.39
N GLN A 182 12.65 -9.36 6.43
CA GLN A 182 13.91 -8.65 6.26
C GLN A 182 14.92 -9.68 5.74
N ARG A 183 15.16 -9.70 4.42
CA ARG A 183 16.39 -10.31 3.89
C ARG A 183 17.54 -9.42 4.34
N SER A 184 18.02 -9.68 5.56
CA SER A 184 19.35 -9.31 6.03
C SER A 184 20.42 -9.89 5.11
#